data_AF-A0A517VM48-F1
#
_entry.id   AF-A0A517VM48-F1
#
_cell.length_a   1.000
_cell.length_b   1.000
_cell.length_c   1.000
_cell.angle_alpha   90.00
_cell.angle_beta   90.00
_cell.angle_gamma   90.00
#
_symmetry.space_group_name_H-M   'P 1'
#
loop_
_entity.id
_entity.type
_entity.pdbx_description
1 polymer ?
#
loop_
_entity_poly.entity_id
_entity_poly.type
_entity_poly.pdbx_seq_one_letter_code
_entity_poly.pdbx_strand_id
1 'polypeptide(L)'
;MLRQRESQPDNQSPMLLFDWLTTLQQQYRSRFRQCARIRQHRNRHACTPCIARATPRHAVELLEDRMLLTAFTVVNANDSGEGSLRDAIEPANANAGADMISFNASLAGQTIVLTDELLISDDLTITGLGADQLTLDGNGDSRIFNSDDGDRNTTITVELSGLTLTNGYADFGGAIYNSEFLSVADMTITENEAIRSGGGIFHRYYEPFSYISYGYLLYRFTKCV
;
A
#
# COMPACT_ATOMS: atom_id res chain seq x y z
N MET A 1 63.85 -33.31 -4.19
CA MET A 1 63.02 -34.54 -4.24
C MET A 1 61.58 -34.08 -4.44
N LEU A 2 60.94 -34.46 -5.56
CA LEU A 2 59.96 -35.57 -5.66
C LEU A 2 58.70 -35.26 -4.82
N ARG A 3 57.54 -34.95 -5.44
CA ARG A 3 56.60 -35.87 -6.12
C ARG A 3 55.99 -36.91 -5.12
N GLN A 4 54.69 -37.21 -5.14
CA GLN A 4 53.70 -37.00 -6.20
C GLN A 4 52.26 -36.82 -5.65
N ARG A 5 51.33 -36.68 -6.62
CA ARG A 5 49.86 -36.79 -6.66
C ARG A 5 49.26 -37.97 -5.83
N GLU A 6 47.96 -38.28 -5.77
CA GLU A 6 46.75 -38.02 -6.61
C GLU A 6 45.52 -38.02 -5.64
N SER A 7 44.25 -37.69 -5.96
CA SER A 7 43.52 -37.37 -7.20
C SER A 7 42.21 -36.58 -6.88
N GLN A 8 41.42 -36.22 -7.90
CA GLN A 8 39.95 -36.30 -7.86
C GLN A 8 39.51 -37.47 -8.77
N PRO A 9 38.26 -37.96 -8.61
CA PRO A 9 37.42 -38.09 -9.80
C PRO A 9 36.04 -37.44 -9.65
N ASP A 10 35.43 -37.16 -10.80
CA ASP A 10 34.10 -36.55 -10.96
C ASP A 10 32.92 -37.51 -10.67
N ASN A 11 31.76 -36.90 -10.43
CA ASN A 11 30.46 -37.24 -11.04
C ASN A 11 30.03 -38.74 -11.10
N GLN A 12 29.12 -39.15 -10.21
CA GLN A 12 27.75 -39.54 -10.58
C GLN A 12 26.90 -39.96 -9.37
N SER A 13 25.74 -39.33 -9.19
CA SER A 13 24.58 -39.86 -8.47
C SER A 13 23.32 -39.56 -9.30
N PRO A 14 22.40 -40.51 -9.50
CA PRO A 14 21.50 -40.49 -10.65
C PRO A 14 20.28 -39.57 -10.49
N MET A 15 19.83 -39.00 -11.61
CA MET A 15 18.46 -38.51 -11.74
C MET A 15 17.49 -39.69 -11.78
N LEU A 16 16.67 -39.82 -10.74
CA LEU A 16 15.30 -40.33 -10.84
C LEU A 16 14.40 -39.24 -10.21
N LEU A 17 13.81 -38.29 -10.96
CA LEU A 17 12.84 -38.41 -12.07
C LEU A 17 11.42 -38.65 -11.52
N PHE A 18 10.67 -37.55 -11.38
CA PHE A 18 9.29 -37.41 -10.87
C PHE A 18 9.05 -37.83 -9.40
N ASP A 19 8.86 -36.85 -8.50
CA ASP A 19 7.69 -36.78 -7.58
C ASP A 19 7.67 -35.54 -6.64
N TRP A 20 7.75 -34.33 -7.21
CA TRP A 20 7.28 -33.11 -6.51
C TRP A 20 6.56 -32.09 -7.42
N LEU A 21 6.09 -32.53 -8.58
CA LEU A 21 5.36 -31.68 -9.55
C LEU A 21 3.82 -31.71 -9.31
N THR A 22 3.39 -32.00 -8.09
CA THR A 22 1.98 -32.27 -7.73
C THR A 22 1.46 -31.40 -6.58
N THR A 23 2.33 -30.84 -5.72
CA THR A 23 1.91 -29.95 -4.61
C THR A 23 1.76 -28.48 -5.03
N LEU A 24 2.25 -28.11 -6.23
CA LEU A 24 2.20 -26.74 -6.77
C LEU A 24 0.96 -26.47 -7.66
N GLN A 25 -0.14 -27.19 -7.45
CA GLN A 25 -1.40 -27.02 -8.20
C GLN A 25 -2.70 -27.01 -7.35
N GLN A 26 -2.63 -27.05 -6.01
CA GLN A 26 -3.83 -27.18 -5.16
C GLN A 26 -4.35 -25.92 -4.44
N GLN A 27 -3.71 -24.76 -4.57
CA GLN A 27 -4.23 -23.50 -3.98
C GLN A 27 -4.56 -22.38 -4.98
N TYR A 28 -4.10 -22.46 -6.24
CA TYR A 28 -4.32 -21.42 -7.27
C TYR A 28 -5.48 -21.73 -8.24
N ARG A 29 -6.61 -22.27 -7.72
CA ARG A 29 -7.82 -22.60 -8.52
C ARG A 29 -9.15 -22.28 -7.82
N SER A 30 -9.20 -21.18 -7.07
CA SER A 30 -10.43 -20.53 -6.63
C SER A 30 -10.34 -19.03 -6.93
N ARG A 31 -11.51 -18.38 -7.11
CA ARG A 31 -11.71 -17.03 -7.67
C ARG A 31 -11.42 -16.92 -9.20
N PHE A 32 -12.28 -16.13 -9.85
CA PHE A 32 -12.26 -15.61 -11.24
C PHE A 32 -12.51 -16.52 -12.48
N ARG A 33 -13.58 -16.10 -13.20
CA ARG A 33 -13.78 -16.12 -14.67
C ARG A 33 -14.14 -17.44 -15.35
N GLN A 34 -15.32 -17.94 -15.02
CA GLN A 34 -16.17 -18.69 -15.94
C GLN A 34 -16.71 -17.78 -17.07
N CYS A 35 -15.94 -17.56 -18.13
CA CYS A 35 -16.43 -16.86 -19.33
C CYS A 35 -17.05 -17.82 -20.35
N ALA A 36 -18.21 -17.46 -20.89
CA ALA A 36 -19.02 -18.35 -21.72
C ALA A 36 -18.48 -18.55 -23.15
N ARG A 37 -18.66 -19.77 -23.69
CA ARG A 37 -18.65 -20.00 -25.14
C ARG A 37 -19.72 -21.04 -25.51
N ILE A 38 -20.57 -20.68 -26.47
CA ILE A 38 -21.79 -21.40 -26.82
C ILE A 38 -21.60 -22.14 -28.16
N ARG A 39 -22.08 -23.39 -28.24
CA ARG A 39 -22.23 -24.23 -29.46
C ARG A 39 -20.89 -24.68 -30.12
N GLN A 40 -20.82 -25.73 -30.94
CA GLN A 40 -21.90 -26.47 -31.62
C GLN A 40 -21.57 -27.97 -31.90
N HIS A 41 -22.61 -28.77 -32.16
CA HIS A 41 -22.67 -30.09 -32.80
C HIS A 41 -21.55 -31.16 -32.61
N ARG A 42 -21.97 -32.32 -32.07
CA ARG A 42 -21.91 -33.59 -32.83
C ARG A 42 -22.97 -34.59 -32.37
N ASN A 43 -23.71 -35.18 -33.32
CA ASN A 43 -24.75 -36.18 -33.03
C ASN A 43 -24.16 -37.58 -32.85
N ARG A 44 -24.72 -38.38 -31.92
CA ARG A 44 -24.84 -39.85 -32.05
C ARG A 44 -25.81 -40.46 -31.02
N HIS A 45 -26.96 -40.90 -31.54
CA HIS A 45 -27.88 -41.97 -31.11
C HIS A 45 -27.99 -42.40 -29.62
N ALA A 46 -29.13 -42.03 -29.04
CA ALA A 46 -30.08 -42.90 -28.33
C ALA A 46 -29.64 -43.81 -27.16
N CYS A 47 -30.09 -43.45 -25.94
CA CYS A 47 -30.87 -44.36 -25.10
C CYS A 47 -31.74 -43.57 -24.09
N THR A 48 -32.78 -44.18 -23.53
CA THR A 48 -33.85 -43.51 -22.75
C THR A 48 -34.29 -44.38 -21.56
N PRO A 49 -34.76 -43.83 -20.44
CA PRO A 49 -34.24 -42.70 -19.67
C PRO A 49 -33.77 -43.14 -18.27
N CYS A 50 -32.74 -42.50 -17.71
CA CYS A 50 -32.56 -42.47 -16.25
C CYS A 50 -33.23 -41.20 -15.69
N ILE A 51 -33.87 -41.29 -14.51
CA ILE A 51 -34.50 -40.14 -13.86
C ILE A 51 -33.40 -39.25 -13.27
N ALA A 52 -32.90 -38.32 -14.08
CA ALA A 52 -31.95 -37.30 -13.65
C ALA A 52 -32.64 -36.34 -12.67
N ARG A 53 -32.53 -36.65 -11.37
CA ARG A 53 -33.05 -35.82 -10.27
C ARG A 53 -32.28 -34.50 -10.26
N ALA A 54 -32.85 -33.47 -10.89
CA ALA A 54 -32.21 -32.19 -11.10
C ALA A 54 -31.93 -31.47 -9.77
N THR A 55 -30.71 -31.61 -9.25
CA THR A 55 -30.22 -30.77 -8.16
C THR A 55 -29.96 -29.37 -8.73
N PRO A 56 -30.58 -28.31 -8.18
CA PRO A 56 -30.29 -26.96 -8.63
C PRO A 56 -28.84 -26.63 -8.27
N ARG A 57 -28.01 -26.40 -9.29
CA ARG A 57 -26.69 -25.78 -9.12
C ARG A 57 -26.90 -24.33 -8.68
N HIS A 58 -27.04 -24.14 -7.37
CA HIS A 58 -26.79 -22.85 -6.75
C HIS A 58 -25.30 -22.56 -6.96
N ALA A 59 -24.99 -21.81 -8.01
CA ALA A 59 -23.68 -21.25 -8.21
C ALA A 59 -23.48 -20.24 -7.08
N VAL A 60 -22.74 -20.64 -6.05
CA VAL A 60 -22.23 -19.70 -5.05
C VAL A 60 -21.15 -18.90 -5.75
N GLU A 61 -21.55 -17.79 -6.38
CA GLU A 61 -20.59 -16.82 -6.87
C GLU A 61 -19.84 -16.29 -5.65
N LEU A 62 -18.51 -16.41 -5.70
CA LEU A 62 -17.65 -15.81 -4.71
C LEU A 62 -17.81 -14.30 -4.89
N LEU A 63 -18.53 -13.68 -3.95
CA LEU A 63 -18.67 -12.23 -3.86
C LEU A 63 -17.30 -11.60 -4.07
N GLU A 64 -17.24 -10.67 -5.00
CA GLU A 64 -16.12 -9.75 -5.14
C GLU A 64 -15.99 -9.05 -3.78
N ASP A 65 -14.83 -9.20 -3.12
CA ASP A 65 -14.59 -8.50 -1.87
C ASP A 65 -14.65 -7.02 -2.17
N ARG A 66 -15.67 -6.36 -1.61
CA ARG A 66 -15.93 -4.95 -1.89
C ARG A 66 -14.89 -4.14 -1.12
N MET A 67 -13.78 -3.83 -1.80
CA MET A 67 -12.92 -2.71 -1.45
C MET A 67 -13.75 -1.43 -1.62
N LEU A 68 -14.49 -1.10 -0.56
CA LEU A 68 -15.23 0.14 -0.44
C LEU A 68 -14.25 1.15 0.14
N LEU A 69 -13.82 2.08 -0.71
CA LEU A 69 -13.19 3.33 -0.29
C LEU A 69 -13.98 3.94 0.86
N THR A 70 -13.46 3.87 2.09
CA THR A 70 -14.08 4.50 3.25
C THR A 70 -13.60 5.95 3.33
N ALA A 71 -14.39 6.78 4.01
CA ALA A 71 -14.20 8.22 4.00
C ALA A 71 -14.42 8.78 5.40
N PHE A 72 -13.34 9.30 5.98
CA PHE A 72 -13.34 9.94 7.29
C PHE A 72 -13.39 11.47 7.15
N THR A 73 -13.95 12.12 8.16
CA THR A 73 -14.01 13.59 8.23
C THR A 73 -13.52 14.05 9.59
N VAL A 74 -12.39 14.73 9.61
CA VAL A 74 -11.82 15.38 10.80
C VAL A 74 -12.66 16.62 11.13
N VAL A 75 -13.09 16.74 12.39
CA VAL A 75 -14.05 17.78 12.84
C VAL A 75 -13.50 18.70 13.93
N ASN A 76 -12.39 18.36 14.58
CA ASN A 76 -11.70 19.21 15.54
C ASN A 76 -10.18 19.29 15.26
N ALA A 77 -9.51 20.26 15.87
CA ALA A 77 -8.08 20.53 15.70
C ALA A 77 -7.22 19.97 16.85
N ASN A 78 -7.72 18.98 17.60
CA ASN A 78 -6.94 18.32 18.64
C ASN A 78 -5.98 17.31 18.00
N ASP A 79 -4.86 17.04 18.66
CA ASP A 79 -3.90 15.98 18.30
C ASP A 79 -4.49 14.56 18.42
N SER A 80 -5.48 14.37 19.30
CA SER A 80 -6.07 13.08 19.62
C SER A 80 -7.50 13.19 20.18
N GLY A 81 -8.21 12.05 20.23
CA GLY A 81 -9.61 11.94 20.65
C GLY A 81 -10.61 12.01 19.48
N GLU A 82 -11.86 11.63 19.76
CA GLU A 82 -12.96 11.50 18.78
C GLU A 82 -13.03 12.70 17.81
N GLY A 83 -12.92 12.44 16.51
CA GLY A 83 -12.99 13.43 15.44
C GLY A 83 -11.72 14.26 15.20
N SER A 84 -10.59 13.88 15.79
CA SER A 84 -9.25 14.41 15.46
C SER A 84 -8.67 13.79 14.18
N LEU A 85 -7.53 14.30 13.70
CA LEU A 85 -6.81 13.70 12.56
C LEU A 85 -6.25 12.31 12.90
N ARG A 86 -5.74 12.12 14.13
CA ARG A 86 -5.19 10.83 14.58
C ARG A 86 -6.28 9.76 14.72
N ASP A 87 -7.45 10.15 15.23
CA ASP A 87 -8.67 9.33 15.32
C ASP A 87 -9.26 8.95 13.94
N ALA A 88 -8.98 9.74 12.89
CA ALA A 88 -9.32 9.39 11.51
C ALA A 88 -8.28 8.48 10.82
N ILE A 89 -7.00 8.55 11.23
CA ILE A 89 -5.91 7.73 10.66
C ILE A 89 -5.86 6.33 11.27
N GLU A 90 -6.14 6.16 12.56
CA GLU A 90 -6.18 4.84 13.22
C GLU A 90 -7.10 3.82 12.53
N PRO A 91 -8.38 4.12 12.19
CA PRO A 91 -9.25 3.19 11.47
C PRO A 91 -8.84 3.03 9.99
N ALA A 92 -8.28 4.05 9.34
CA ALA A 92 -7.80 3.94 7.96
C ALA A 92 -6.64 2.93 7.85
N ASN A 93 -5.66 3.02 8.75
CA ASN A 93 -4.56 2.03 8.85
C ASN A 93 -5.02 0.61 9.24
N ALA A 94 -6.27 0.44 9.68
CA ALA A 94 -6.87 -0.84 10.05
C ALA A 94 -7.83 -1.41 8.99
N ASN A 95 -8.22 -0.61 7.99
CA ASN A 95 -9.09 -0.98 6.89
C ASN A 95 -8.25 -1.35 5.66
N ALA A 96 -8.29 -2.61 5.23
CA ALA A 96 -7.44 -3.07 4.14
C ALA A 96 -7.75 -2.39 2.78
N GLY A 97 -6.84 -1.53 2.33
CA GLY A 97 -6.84 -0.83 1.05
C GLY A 97 -7.38 0.61 1.07
N ALA A 98 -7.33 1.25 -0.11
CA ALA A 98 -7.49 2.71 -0.27
C ALA A 98 -8.65 3.35 0.49
N ASP A 99 -8.31 4.29 1.39
CA ASP A 99 -9.22 5.12 2.19
C ASP A 99 -8.99 6.63 1.94
N MET A 100 -9.97 7.47 2.31
CA MET A 100 -9.90 8.93 2.21
C MET A 100 -10.08 9.63 3.56
N ILE A 101 -9.25 10.63 3.83
CA ILE A 101 -9.44 11.59 4.92
C ILE A 101 -9.70 12.99 4.34
N SER A 102 -10.74 13.62 4.89
CA SER A 102 -11.17 14.98 4.58
C SER A 102 -11.33 15.79 5.87
N PHE A 103 -11.36 17.12 5.77
CA PHE A 103 -11.52 18.00 6.92
C PHE A 103 -12.84 18.77 6.82
N ASN A 104 -13.50 18.99 7.96
CA ASN A 104 -14.66 19.85 8.05
C ASN A 104 -14.27 21.31 7.79
N ALA A 105 -15.08 22.06 7.04
CA ALA A 105 -14.86 23.48 6.78
C ALA A 105 -14.79 24.35 8.06
N SER A 106 -15.25 23.85 9.21
CA SER A 106 -15.02 24.49 10.53
C SER A 106 -13.55 24.55 10.96
N LEU A 107 -12.65 23.86 10.25
CA LEU A 107 -11.21 23.86 10.48
C LEU A 107 -10.44 24.85 9.59
N ALA A 108 -11.13 25.63 8.75
CA ALA A 108 -10.51 26.67 7.93
C ALA A 108 -9.83 27.73 8.80
N GLY A 109 -8.54 27.96 8.57
CA GLY A 109 -7.68 28.87 9.34
C GLY A 109 -7.16 28.31 10.67
N GLN A 110 -7.35 27.01 10.95
CA GLN A 110 -6.83 26.37 12.17
C GLN A 110 -5.43 25.79 11.98
N THR A 111 -4.73 25.61 13.10
CA THR A 111 -3.54 24.77 13.22
C THR A 111 -3.86 23.55 14.09
N ILE A 112 -3.52 22.35 13.61
CA ILE A 112 -3.46 21.13 14.42
C ILE A 112 -2.02 20.98 14.88
N VAL A 113 -1.77 21.18 16.18
CA VAL A 113 -0.45 20.97 16.79
C VAL A 113 -0.36 19.52 17.23
N LEU A 114 0.64 18.79 16.73
CA LEU A 114 0.84 17.38 16.99
C LEU A 114 1.76 17.15 18.19
N THR A 115 1.60 16.01 18.89
CA THR A 115 2.49 15.61 20.00
C THR A 115 3.43 14.45 19.66
N ASP A 116 3.15 13.74 18.57
CA ASP A 116 3.94 12.63 18.02
C ASP A 116 3.58 12.45 16.53
N GLU A 117 4.30 11.63 15.78
CA GLU A 117 4.08 11.48 14.34
C GLU A 117 2.78 10.77 13.96
N LEU A 118 2.28 11.05 12.75
CA LEU A 118 1.14 10.37 12.14
C LEU A 118 1.66 9.26 11.21
N LEU A 119 1.62 8.02 11.68
CA LEU A 119 1.92 6.83 10.89
C LEU A 119 0.82 6.57 9.85
N ILE A 120 1.21 6.29 8.62
CA ILE A 120 0.35 5.85 7.52
C ILE A 120 0.89 4.49 7.04
N SER A 121 0.06 3.45 7.10
CA SER A 121 0.43 2.06 6.85
C SER A 121 -0.51 1.27 5.92
N ASP A 122 -1.43 1.97 5.24
CA ASP A 122 -2.22 1.45 4.11
C ASP A 122 -2.41 2.58 3.06
N ASP A 123 -2.96 2.28 1.88
CA ASP A 123 -3.29 3.24 0.82
C ASP A 123 -4.18 4.39 1.38
N LEU A 124 -3.69 5.64 1.37
CA LEU A 124 -4.38 6.74 2.05
C LEU A 124 -4.33 8.07 1.26
N THR A 125 -5.49 8.64 0.98
CA THR A 125 -5.64 9.98 0.39
C THR A 125 -6.05 11.00 1.45
N ILE A 126 -5.20 11.98 1.77
CA ILE A 126 -5.51 13.07 2.68
C ILE A 126 -5.71 14.37 1.89
N THR A 127 -6.94 14.87 1.88
CA THR A 127 -7.34 16.11 1.19
C THR A 127 -7.66 17.22 2.20
N GLY A 128 -6.72 18.15 2.37
CA GLY A 128 -6.87 19.35 3.18
C GLY A 128 -7.79 20.42 2.57
N LEU A 129 -7.95 21.53 3.29
CA LEU A 129 -8.83 22.65 2.89
C LEU A 129 -8.19 23.64 1.90
N GLY A 130 -6.89 23.49 1.64
CA GLY A 130 -6.02 24.46 0.98
C GLY A 130 -4.82 24.78 1.87
N ALA A 131 -3.64 24.97 1.29
CA ALA A 131 -2.41 25.16 2.07
C ALA A 131 -2.47 26.41 2.97
N ASP A 132 -3.18 27.45 2.55
CA ASP A 132 -3.47 28.68 3.32
C ASP A 132 -4.64 28.53 4.31
N GLN A 133 -5.31 27.38 4.34
CA GLN A 133 -6.55 27.13 5.09
C GLN A 133 -6.42 26.07 6.19
N LEU A 134 -5.36 25.25 6.23
CA LEU A 134 -5.14 24.29 7.32
C LEU A 134 -3.65 23.97 7.49
N THR A 135 -3.17 24.11 8.72
CA THR A 135 -1.77 23.83 9.10
C THR A 135 -1.69 22.60 9.99
N LEU A 136 -0.74 21.71 9.70
CA LEU A 136 -0.24 20.70 10.64
C LEU A 136 1.11 21.18 11.17
N ASP A 137 1.25 21.24 12.49
CA ASP A 137 2.43 21.76 13.19
C ASP A 137 3.08 20.65 14.03
N GLY A 138 4.35 20.34 13.79
CA GLY A 138 5.11 19.30 14.50
C GLY A 138 5.63 19.70 15.89
N ASN A 139 5.21 20.86 16.40
CA ASN A 139 5.59 21.47 17.69
C ASN A 139 7.10 21.77 17.86
N GLY A 140 7.92 21.57 16.83
CA GLY A 140 9.39 21.63 16.91
C GLY A 140 10.04 20.40 17.54
N ASP A 141 9.24 19.40 17.94
CA ASP A 141 9.69 18.21 18.68
C ASP A 141 9.40 16.88 17.95
N SER A 142 8.53 16.88 16.93
CA SER A 142 8.01 15.66 16.29
C SER A 142 8.01 15.74 14.76
N ARG A 143 8.01 14.57 14.11
CA ARG A 143 7.70 14.47 12.67
C ARG A 143 6.18 14.61 12.46
N ILE A 144 5.75 15.14 11.31
CA ILE A 144 4.32 15.25 11.00
C ILE A 144 3.77 13.93 10.42
N PHE A 145 4.36 13.39 9.34
CA PHE A 145 3.92 12.16 8.67
C PHE A 145 5.04 11.13 8.50
N ASN A 146 4.74 9.88 8.80
CA ASN A 146 5.59 8.72 8.52
C ASN A 146 4.82 7.71 7.65
N SER A 147 5.27 7.50 6.41
CA SER A 147 4.73 6.48 5.50
C SER A 147 5.72 5.33 5.38
N ASP A 148 5.45 4.20 6.04
CA ASP A 148 6.24 2.96 6.08
C ASP A 148 5.33 1.86 6.65
N ASP A 149 4.88 0.89 5.83
CA ASP A 149 4.07 -0.24 6.32
C ASP A 149 4.92 -1.31 7.03
N GLY A 150 6.25 -1.22 6.88
CA GLY A 150 7.25 -2.16 7.39
C GLY A 150 7.53 -3.38 6.49
N ASP A 151 6.74 -3.62 5.45
CA ASP A 151 6.88 -4.76 4.52
C ASP A 151 7.39 -4.33 3.13
N ARG A 152 8.70 -4.53 2.94
CA ARG A 152 9.44 -4.24 1.69
C ARG A 152 9.05 -5.12 0.49
N ASN A 153 8.02 -5.95 0.61
CA ASN A 153 7.45 -6.76 -0.48
C ASN A 153 6.13 -6.17 -1.01
N THR A 154 5.46 -5.32 -0.22
CA THR A 154 4.32 -4.49 -0.61
C THR A 154 4.81 -3.08 -0.96
N THR A 155 3.88 -2.19 -1.34
CA THR A 155 4.10 -0.75 -1.35
C THR A 155 2.73 -0.08 -1.26
N ILE A 156 2.56 0.88 -0.35
CA ILE A 156 1.31 1.64 -0.22
C ILE A 156 1.37 2.96 -1.00
N THR A 157 0.20 3.50 -1.32
CA THR A 157 0.02 4.74 -2.08
C THR A 157 -0.53 5.83 -1.18
N VAL A 158 0.29 6.83 -0.85
CA VAL A 158 -0.09 7.96 -0.01
C VAL A 158 -0.19 9.22 -0.86
N GLU A 159 -1.38 9.82 -0.92
CA GLU A 159 -1.63 11.08 -1.63
C GLU A 159 -1.97 12.20 -0.63
N LEU A 160 -1.08 13.19 -0.51
CA LEU A 160 -1.26 14.34 0.38
C LEU A 160 -1.51 15.62 -0.43
N SER A 161 -2.53 16.39 -0.06
CA SER A 161 -2.83 17.67 -0.72
C SER A 161 -3.47 18.72 0.19
N GLY A 162 -3.29 19.99 -0.15
CA GLY A 162 -4.07 21.10 0.43
C GLY A 162 -3.81 21.39 1.92
N LEU A 163 -2.58 21.23 2.42
CA LEU A 163 -2.17 21.56 3.79
C LEU A 163 -0.86 22.37 3.80
N THR A 164 -0.64 23.15 4.86
CA THR A 164 0.71 23.56 5.27
C THR A 164 1.26 22.56 6.29
N LEU A 165 2.51 22.13 6.12
CA LEU A 165 3.26 21.30 7.06
C LEU A 165 4.42 22.14 7.62
N THR A 166 4.44 22.37 8.94
CA THR A 166 5.38 23.31 9.58
C THR A 166 5.95 22.81 10.91
N ASN A 167 7.10 23.33 11.32
CA ASN A 167 7.72 23.03 12.63
C ASN A 167 7.93 21.52 12.91
N GLY A 168 8.07 20.69 11.87
CA GLY A 168 8.39 19.27 12.00
C GLY A 168 9.89 19.06 12.23
N TYR A 169 10.24 18.24 13.22
CA TYR A 169 11.60 17.95 13.65
C TYR A 169 11.85 16.43 13.78
N ALA A 170 12.87 15.91 13.08
CA ALA A 170 13.14 14.47 13.05
C ALA A 170 14.61 14.11 12.78
N ASP A 171 14.97 12.83 12.93
CA ASP A 171 16.28 12.30 12.49
C ASP A 171 16.42 12.39 10.94
N PHE A 172 15.32 12.14 10.23
CA PHE A 172 15.17 12.21 8.77
C PHE A 172 13.75 12.68 8.43
N GLY A 173 13.58 13.65 7.52
CA GLY A 173 12.24 14.10 7.10
C GLY A 173 11.48 14.77 8.25
N GLY A 174 11.72 16.07 8.47
CA GLY A 174 11.09 16.84 9.55
C GLY A 174 9.57 16.90 9.42
N ALA A 175 9.05 17.21 8.22
CA ALA A 175 7.63 17.05 7.95
C ALA A 175 7.28 15.61 7.57
N ILE A 176 7.94 15.06 6.54
CA ILE A 176 7.56 13.77 5.95
C ILE A 176 8.77 12.84 5.84
N TYR A 177 8.66 11.65 6.42
CA TYR A 177 9.47 10.49 6.05
C TYR A 177 8.60 9.54 5.22
N ASN A 178 9.17 8.99 4.15
CA ASN A 178 8.45 8.11 3.23
C ASN A 178 9.34 6.97 2.71
N SER A 179 8.95 5.72 2.96
CA SER A 179 9.51 4.51 2.32
C SER A 179 8.75 4.07 1.06
N GLU A 180 7.60 4.68 0.79
CA GLU A 180 6.51 4.16 -0.05
C GLU A 180 6.28 5.02 -1.32
N PHE A 181 5.14 4.86 -2.00
CA PHE A 181 4.72 5.80 -3.05
C PHE A 181 4.04 7.02 -2.44
N LEU A 182 4.70 8.19 -2.52
CA LEU A 182 4.16 9.46 -2.03
C LEU A 182 3.86 10.44 -3.18
N SER A 183 2.64 10.97 -3.20
CA SER A 183 2.20 12.11 -4.03
C SER A 183 1.95 13.35 -3.16
N VAL A 184 2.38 14.51 -3.63
CA VAL A 184 2.31 15.80 -2.91
C VAL A 184 1.85 16.90 -3.88
N ALA A 185 0.69 17.54 -3.61
CA ALA A 185 0.09 18.53 -4.50
C ALA A 185 -0.58 19.71 -3.76
N ASP A 186 -0.35 20.94 -4.25
CA ASP A 186 -0.91 22.19 -3.70
C ASP A 186 -0.72 22.28 -2.15
N MET A 187 0.53 22.10 -1.68
CA MET A 187 0.95 22.12 -0.26
C MET A 187 2.10 23.10 0.00
N THR A 188 2.20 23.62 1.23
CA THR A 188 3.37 24.39 1.72
C THR A 188 4.17 23.52 2.69
N ILE A 189 5.51 23.47 2.58
CA ILE A 189 6.35 22.67 3.49
C ILE A 189 7.52 23.53 3.98
N THR A 190 7.30 24.24 5.09
CA THR A 190 8.16 25.32 5.60
C THR A 190 8.61 25.07 7.04
N GLU A 191 9.70 25.70 7.49
CA GLU A 191 10.15 25.66 8.91
C GLU A 191 10.34 24.23 9.50
N ASN A 192 10.64 23.25 8.64
CA ASN A 192 10.88 21.85 9.03
C ASN A 192 12.38 21.52 9.01
N GLU A 193 12.88 20.84 10.04
CA GLU A 193 14.30 20.49 10.21
C GLU A 193 14.50 18.97 10.37
N ALA A 194 15.62 18.46 9.84
CA ALA A 194 16.02 17.08 10.02
C ALA A 194 17.50 16.98 10.40
N ILE A 195 17.81 16.25 11.48
CA ILE A 195 19.16 16.14 12.07
C ILE A 195 20.17 15.57 11.06
N ARG A 196 19.74 14.69 10.14
CA ARG A 196 20.64 13.93 9.26
C ARG A 196 20.42 14.15 7.77
N SER A 197 19.17 14.15 7.29
CA SER A 197 18.86 14.36 5.87
C SER A 197 17.39 14.67 5.60
N GLY A 198 17.13 15.44 4.54
CA GLY A 198 15.78 15.76 4.06
C GLY A 198 15.00 16.64 5.03
N GLY A 199 15.37 17.92 5.16
CA GLY A 199 14.81 18.85 6.16
C GLY A 199 13.27 18.83 6.23
N GLY A 200 12.60 19.11 5.11
CA GLY A 200 11.15 18.91 4.99
C GLY A 200 10.77 17.46 4.71
N ILE A 201 11.17 16.94 3.55
CA ILE A 201 10.86 15.57 3.10
C ILE A 201 12.14 14.73 3.02
N PHE A 202 12.08 13.50 3.53
CA PHE A 202 13.04 12.43 3.26
C PHE A 202 12.33 11.22 2.64
N HIS A 203 12.76 10.81 1.45
CA HIS A 203 12.37 9.51 0.88
C HIS A 203 13.49 8.47 1.08
N ARG A 204 13.10 7.29 1.54
CA ARG A 204 13.96 6.13 1.70
C ARG A 204 13.87 5.21 0.50
N TYR A 205 14.92 5.18 -0.30
CA TYR A 205 15.08 4.16 -1.34
C TYR A 205 15.19 2.77 -0.70
N TYR A 206 14.22 1.90 -1.00
CA TYR A 206 14.38 0.46 -0.92
C TYR A 206 14.60 -0.10 -2.34
N GLU A 207 15.68 -0.85 -2.50
CA GLU A 207 15.94 -1.66 -3.70
C GLU A 207 15.33 -3.06 -3.45
N PRO A 208 14.13 -3.38 -3.98
CA PRO A 208 13.57 -4.72 -3.85
C PRO A 208 14.51 -5.73 -4.53
N PHE A 209 14.76 -6.87 -3.87
CA PHE A 209 15.85 -7.75 -4.26
C PHE A 209 15.63 -8.41 -5.64
N SER A 210 16.29 -7.83 -6.64
CA SER A 210 16.82 -8.43 -7.87
C SER A 210 15.92 -8.47 -9.14
N TYR A 211 16.51 -7.92 -10.22
CA TYR A 211 16.21 -8.11 -11.65
C TYR A 211 15.04 -7.35 -12.34
N ILE A 212 15.42 -6.20 -12.92
CA ILE A 212 14.94 -5.61 -14.19
C ILE A 212 13.48 -5.14 -14.23
N SER A 213 13.27 -3.90 -13.78
CA SER A 213 12.75 -2.85 -14.68
C SER A 213 13.12 -1.47 -14.15
N TYR A 214 13.65 -0.57 -15.00
CA TYR A 214 13.84 0.84 -14.64
C TYR A 214 12.50 1.59 -14.75
N GLY A 215 11.61 1.33 -13.80
CA GLY A 215 10.45 2.18 -13.55
C GLY A 215 10.89 3.47 -12.88
N TYR A 216 10.88 4.59 -13.60
CA TYR A 216 11.17 5.90 -13.02
C TYR A 216 10.06 6.30 -12.03
N LEU A 217 10.40 6.48 -10.76
CA LEU A 217 9.52 7.06 -9.74
C LEU A 217 9.12 8.48 -10.17
N LEU A 218 7.86 8.64 -10.57
CA LEU A 218 7.30 9.89 -11.06
C LEU A 218 6.73 10.74 -9.90
N TYR A 219 7.61 11.34 -9.10
CA TYR A 219 7.19 12.32 -8.09
C TYR A 219 6.49 13.50 -8.77
N ARG A 220 5.19 13.65 -8.56
CA ARG A 220 4.35 14.61 -9.28
C ARG A 220 4.12 15.92 -8.53
N PHE A 221 5.20 16.51 -8.01
CA PHE A 221 5.18 17.81 -7.34
C PHE A 221 4.41 18.85 -8.17
N THR A 222 3.21 19.18 -7.73
CA THR A 222 2.30 20.09 -8.45
C THR A 222 2.03 21.28 -7.55
N LYS A 223 2.75 22.39 -7.80
CA LYS A 223 2.68 23.65 -7.04
C LYS A 223 2.88 23.48 -5.51
N CYS A 224 4.02 22.95 -5.10
CA CYS A 224 4.44 23.05 -3.70
C CYS A 224 5.31 24.30 -3.50
N VAL A 225 5.29 24.87 -2.29
CA VAL A 225 6.11 26.03 -1.87
C VAL A 225 6.94 25.65 -0.64
#